data_AF-A0A1V4TSW5-F1
#
_entry.id   AF-A0A1V4TSW5-F1
#
_cell.length_a   1.000
_cell.length_b   1.000
_cell.length_c   1.000
_cell.angle_alpha   90.00
_cell.angle_beta   90.00
_cell.angle_gamma   90.00
#
_symmetry.space_group_name_H-M   'P 1'
#
loop_
_entity.id
_entity.type
_entity.pdbx_description
1 polymer ?
#
loop_
_entity_poly.entity_id
_entity_poly.type
_entity_poly.pdbx_seq_one_letter_code
_entity_poly.pdbx_strand_id
1 'polypeptide(L)' 'MDFGGAVRKTNISMVDAKVGEYVIIHAGFAIQKVDEEEARETLKLWDEFLESSETA' A
#
# COMPACT_ATOMS: atom_id res chain seq x y z
N MET A 1 9.44 0.53 3.64
CA MET A 1 8.10 0.70 3.05
C MET A 1 7.55 2.01 3.54
N ASP A 2 6.92 2.78 2.65
CA ASP A 2 6.13 3.97 2.97
C ASP A 2 4.64 3.58 2.91
N PHE A 3 3.88 3.96 3.94
CA PHE A 3 2.43 3.86 3.95
C PHE A 3 1.85 5.20 4.42
N GLY A 4 1.44 6.05 3.47
CA GLY A 4 0.87 7.37 3.79
C GLY A 4 1.79 8.26 4.63
N GLY A 5 3.12 8.20 4.40
CA GLY A 5 4.14 8.93 5.16
C GLY A 5 4.70 8.17 6.36
N ALA A 6 4.14 7.02 6.75
CA ALA A 6 4.68 6.17 7.80
C ALA A 6 5.74 5.22 7.25
N VAL A 7 7.00 5.46 7.56
CA VAL A 7 8.12 4.61 7.11
C VAL A 7 8.36 3.46 8.08
N ARG A 8 8.29 2.21 7.58
CA ARG A 8 8.54 0.98 8.37
C ARG A 8 9.42 -0.02 7.65
N LYS A 9 10.13 -0.85 8.42
CA LYS A 9 10.84 -2.04 7.93
C LYS A 9 9.85 -3.17 7.69
N THR A 10 10.01 -3.90 6.59
CA THR A 10 9.17 -5.03 6.24
C THR A 10 10.02 -6.15 5.64
N ASN A 11 9.57 -7.38 5.77
CA ASN A 11 10.19 -8.53 5.13
C ASN A 11 9.58 -8.74 3.73
N ILE A 12 10.44 -8.79 2.71
CA ILE A 12 10.03 -9.00 1.31
C ILE A 12 10.40 -10.38 0.78
N SER A 13 10.86 -11.31 1.61
CA SER A 13 11.36 -12.62 1.16
C SER A 13 10.30 -13.49 0.45
N MET A 14 9.01 -13.15 0.55
CA MET A 14 7.92 -13.84 -0.12
C MET A 14 7.58 -13.30 -1.52
N VAL A 15 8.12 -12.14 -1.91
CA VAL A 15 7.86 -11.52 -3.22
C VAL A 15 9.12 -10.86 -3.78
N ASP A 16 9.34 -10.96 -5.09
CA ASP A 16 10.45 -10.25 -5.74
C ASP A 16 10.06 -8.80 -6.05
N ALA A 17 10.15 -7.95 -5.01
CA ALA A 17 9.78 -6.54 -5.06
C ALA A 17 11.02 -5.61 -5.04
N LYS A 18 10.96 -4.54 -5.83
CA LYS A 18 12.00 -3.51 -5.97
C LYS A 18 11.56 -2.17 -5.40
N VAL A 19 12.53 -1.30 -5.16
CA VAL A 19 12.24 0.09 -4.75
C VAL A 19 11.43 0.77 -5.85
N GLY A 20 10.30 1.37 -5.46
CA GLY A 20 9.34 1.99 -6.37
C GLY A 20 8.15 1.10 -6.72
N GLU A 21 8.17 -0.19 -6.38
CA GLU A 21 7.03 -1.07 -6.60
C GLU A 21 6.08 -1.08 -5.38
N TYR A 22 4.80 -1.28 -5.66
CA TYR A 22 3.76 -1.38 -4.63
C TYR A 22 3.56 -2.85 -4.21
N VAL A 23 3.37 -3.06 -2.91
CA VAL A 23 3.17 -4.38 -2.32
C VAL A 23 2.10 -4.34 -1.24
N ILE A 24 1.36 -5.44 -1.11
CA ILE A 24 0.43 -5.66 0.00
C ILE A 24 1.21 -6.27 1.15
N ILE A 25 1.08 -5.66 2.34
CA ILE A 25 1.68 -6.15 3.58
C ILE A 25 0.63 -6.83 4.45
N HIS A 26 0.98 -8.00 4.96
CA HIS A 26 0.25 -8.68 6.02
C HIS A 26 1.21 -9.09 7.14
N ALA A 27 0.89 -8.70 8.38
CA ALA A 27 1.70 -9.01 9.56
C ALA A 27 3.22 -8.67 9.45
N GLY A 28 3.57 -7.61 8.71
CA GLY A 28 4.96 -7.19 8.49
C GLY A 28 5.68 -7.85 7.31
N PHE A 29 4.99 -8.71 6.57
CA PHE A 29 5.51 -9.38 5.38
C PHE A 29 4.82 -8.88 4.11
N ALA A 30 5.59 -8.66 3.06
CA ALA A 30 5.03 -8.44 1.73
C ALA A 30 4.56 -9.78 1.16
N ILE A 31 3.27 -9.88 0.87
CA ILE A 31 2.62 -11.12 0.41
C ILE A 31 2.29 -11.10 -1.08
N GLN A 32 2.17 -9.91 -1.67
CA GLN A 32 1.78 -9.74 -3.07
C GLN A 32 2.33 -8.44 -3.64
N LYS A 33 2.72 -8.44 -4.91
CA LYS A 33 3.01 -7.25 -5.69
C LYS A 33 1.75 -6.72 -6.35
N VAL A 34 1.65 -5.40 -6.41
CA VAL A 34 0.54 -4.68 -7.05
C VAL A 34 1.15 -3.82 -8.15
N ASP A 35 0.47 -3.76 -9.29
CA ASP A 35 0.88 -2.81 -10.32
C ASP A 35 0.57 -1.37 -9.88
N GLU A 36 1.24 -0.40 -10.50
CA GLU A 36 1.13 1.00 -10.11
C GLU A 36 -0.28 1.55 -10.36
N GLU A 37 -0.98 1.09 -11.40
CA GLU A 37 -2.31 1.57 -11.77
C GLU A 37 -3.34 1.11 -10.72
N GLU A 38 -3.37 -0.18 -10.41
CA GLU A 38 -4.23 -0.77 -9.39
C GLU A 38 -3.97 -0.17 -8.01
N ALA A 39 -2.70 0.03 -7.65
CA ALA A 39 -2.33 0.66 -6.38
C ALA A 39 -2.88 2.09 -6.29
N ARG A 40 -2.79 2.88 -7.37
CA ARG A 40 -3.31 4.25 -7.42
C ARG A 40 -4.82 4.32 -7.36
N GLU A 41 -5.52 3.46 -8.11
CA GLU A 41 -6.99 3.41 -8.06
C GLU A 41 -7.46 3.02 -6.66
N THR A 42 -6.80 2.04 -6.03
CA THR A 42 -7.09 1.65 -4.65
C THR A 42 -6.88 2.82 -3.69
N LEU A 43 -5.73 3.51 -3.76
CA LEU A 43 -5.44 4.66 -2.90
C LEU A 43 -6.44 5.81 -3.09
N LYS A 44 -6.88 6.07 -4.33
CA LYS A 44 -7.89 7.08 -4.64
C LYS A 44 -9.24 6.73 -4.00
N LEU A 45 -9.67 5.48 -4.10
CA LEU A 45 -10.90 5.01 -3.46
C LEU A 45 -10.84 5.14 -1.94
N TRP A 46 -9.66 4.89 -1.33
CA TRP A 46 -9.44 5.11 0.09
C TRP A 46 -9.56 6.59 0.48
N ASP A 47 -9.01 7.48 -0.33
CA ASP A 47 -9.08 8.93 -0.12
C ASP A 47 -10.55 9.41 -0.17
N GLU A 48 -11.28 9.04 -1.23
CA GLU A 48 -12.71 9.35 -1.38
C GLU A 48 -13.56 8.80 -0.21
N PHE A 49 -13.24 7.60 0.29
CA PHE A 49 -13.91 7.00 1.43
C PHE A 49 -13.63 7.76 2.74
N LEU A 50 -12.38 8.15 2.97
CA LEU A 50 -11.98 8.91 4.15
C LEU A 50 -12.61 10.30 4.16
N GLU A 51 -12.58 11.01 3.03
CA GLU A 51 -13.24 12.31 2.86
C GLU A 51 -14.75 12.21 3.16
N SER A 52 -15.43 11.19 2.62
CA SER A 52 -16.84 10.94 2.90
C SER A 52 -17.11 10.64 4.38
N SER A 53 -16.16 10.02 5.08
CA SER A 53 -16.33 9.62 6.50
C SER A 53 -16.09 10.78 7.48
N GLU A 54 -15.31 11.79 7.09
CA GLU A 54 -15.01 12.97 7.93
C GLU A 54 -16.13 14.02 7.91
N THR A 55 -17.03 13.94 6.92
CA THR A 55 -18.25 14.78 6.84
C THR A 55 -19.46 14.29 7.66
N ALA A 56 -19.29 13.30 8.56
CA ALA A 56 -20.36 12.73 9.39
C ALA A 56 -20.30 13.18 10.86
#